data_AF-A0A1G5RF59-F1
#
_entry.id   AF-A0A1G5RF59-F1
#
_cell.length_a   1.000
_cell.length_b   1.000
_cell.length_c   1.000
_cell.angle_alpha   90.00
_cell.angle_beta   90.00
_cell.angle_gamma   90.00
#
_symmetry.space_group_name_H-M   'P 1'
#
loop_
_entity.id
_entity.type
_entity.pdbx_description
1 polymer ?
#
loop_
_entity_poly.entity_id
_entity_poly.type
_entity_poly.pdbx_seq_one_letter_code
_entity_poly.pdbx_strand_id
1 'polypeptide(L)' 'MLMTIAEQLEQKGREQGIKLGIEEGREEGRAKSKLETARALLRHGVSLDIIVSSTGLSRDKIEALKH' A
#
# COMPACT_ATOMS: atom_id res chain seq x y z
N MET A 1 -17.75 36.31 5.07
CA MET A 1 -16.48 36.89 4.57
C MET A 1 -16.11 36.16 3.29
N LEU A 2 -15.76 36.88 2.23
CA LEU A 2 -15.27 36.27 0.98
C LEU A 2 -13.79 35.94 1.14
N MET A 3 -13.40 34.68 0.88
CA MET A 3 -11.99 34.30 0.81
C MET A 3 -11.31 34.96 -0.40
N THR A 4 -10.04 35.31 -0.26
CA THR A 4 -9.20 35.76 -1.36
C THR A 4 -8.82 34.60 -2.28
N ILE A 5 -8.45 34.90 -3.51
CA ILE A 5 -7.97 33.91 -4.48
C ILE A 5 -6.74 33.16 -3.92
N ALA A 6 -5.86 33.84 -3.18
CA ALA A 6 -4.70 33.24 -2.56
C ALA A 6 -5.08 32.18 -1.51
N GLU A 7 -6.02 32.49 -0.61
CA GLU A 7 -6.52 31.55 0.40
C GLU A 7 -7.21 30.34 -0.25
N GLN A 8 -7.98 30.57 -1.32
CA GLN A 8 -8.60 29.48 -2.08
C GLN A 8 -7.58 28.55 -2.72
N LEU A 9 -6.50 29.09 -3.28
CA LEU A 9 -5.43 28.30 -3.89
C LEU A 9 -4.65 27.51 -2.81
N GLU A 10 -4.36 28.13 -1.68
CA GLU A 10 -3.69 27.46 -0.55
C GLU A 10 -4.54 26.32 0.00
N GLN A 11 -5.83 26.56 0.20
CA GLN A 11 -6.76 25.53 0.68
C GLN A 11 -6.83 24.36 -0.32
N LYS A 12 -6.99 24.62 -1.62
CA LYS A 12 -6.98 23.59 -2.65
C LYS A 12 -5.67 22.81 -2.70
N GLY A 13 -4.53 23.47 -2.50
CA GLY A 13 -3.22 22.83 -2.44
C GLY A 13 -3.11 21.88 -1.26
N ARG A 14 -3.55 22.30 -0.08
CA ARG A 14 -3.59 21.46 1.13
C ARG A 14 -4.51 20.26 0.97
N GLU A 15 -5.72 20.47 0.46
CA GLU A 15 -6.69 19.39 0.23
C GLU A 15 -6.14 18.35 -0.75
N GLN A 16 -5.51 18.79 -1.84
CA GLN A 16 -4.87 17.88 -2.80
C GLN A 16 -3.70 17.11 -2.17
N GLY A 17 -2.82 17.80 -1.43
CA GLY A 17 -1.69 17.17 -0.76
C GLY A 17 -2.12 16.10 0.25
N ILE A 18 -3.15 16.38 1.05
CA ILE A 18 -3.72 15.41 1.98
C ILE A 18 -4.31 14.21 1.23
N LYS A 19 -5.07 14.46 0.16
CA LYS A 19 -5.67 13.38 -0.63
C LYS A 19 -4.63 12.46 -1.25
N LEU A 20 -3.58 13.03 -1.86
CA LEU A 20 -2.45 12.30 -2.43
C LEU A 20 -1.73 11.47 -1.36
N GLY A 21 -1.38 12.08 -0.22
CA GLY A 21 -0.70 11.38 0.87
C GLY A 21 -1.52 10.23 1.47
N ILE A 22 -2.85 10.39 1.59
CA ILE A 22 -3.73 9.30 2.03
C ILE A 22 -3.75 8.16 1.00
N GLU A 23 -3.84 8.49 -0.29
CA GLU A 23 -3.87 7.49 -1.36
C GLU A 23 -2.56 6.70 -1.42
N GLU A 24 -1.42 7.39 -1.43
CA GLU A 24 -0.08 6.78 -1.40
C GLU A 24 0.09 5.91 -0.16
N GLY A 25 -0.22 6.43 1.04
CA GLY A 25 -0.11 5.66 2.28
C GLY A 25 -1.02 4.42 2.30
N ARG A 26 -2.20 4.49 1.68
CA ARG A 26 -3.13 3.35 1.59
C ARG A 26 -2.60 2.28 0.64
N GLU A 27 -1.96 2.66 -0.47
CA GLU A 27 -1.36 1.71 -1.41
C GLU A 27 -0.09 1.08 -0.83
N GLU A 28 0.79 1.86 -0.21
CA GLU A 28 1.98 1.36 0.49
C GLU A 28 1.60 0.39 1.62
N GLY A 29 0.60 0.75 2.44
CA GLY A 29 0.10 -0.10 3.51
C GLY A 29 -0.43 -1.44 3.01
N ARG A 30 -1.20 -1.43 1.90
CA ARG A 30 -1.68 -2.67 1.25
C ARG A 30 -0.54 -3.52 0.72
N ALA A 31 0.44 -2.90 0.06
CA ALA A 31 1.61 -3.62 -0.47
C ALA A 31 2.43 -4.27 0.64
N LYS A 32 2.69 -3.52 1.72
CA LYS A 32 3.42 -4.01 2.90
C LYS A 32 2.68 -5.16 3.59
N SER A 33 1.37 -5.00 3.81
CA SER A 33 0.55 -6.04 4.44
C SER A 33 0.56 -7.35 3.64
N LYS A 34 0.43 -7.30 2.31
CA LYS A 34 0.55 -8.50 1.45
C LYS A 34 1.88 -9.21 1.64
N LEU A 35 2.98 -8.47 1.72
CA LEU A 35 4.32 -9.03 1.91
C LEU A 35 4.51 -9.64 3.31
N GLU A 36 4.01 -8.98 4.35
CA GLU A 36 4.05 -9.49 5.72
C GLU A 36 3.24 -10.78 5.87
N THR A 37 2.03 -10.81 5.29
CA THR A 37 1.20 -12.03 5.23
C THR A 37 1.92 -13.14 4.48
N ALA A 38 2.49 -12.88 3.30
CA ALA A 38 3.25 -13.89 2.55
C ALA A 38 4.43 -14.43 3.34
N ARG A 39 5.21 -13.56 4.00
CA ARG A 39 6.31 -13.96 4.89
C ARG A 39 5.82 -14.83 6.04
N ALA A 40 4.71 -14.46 6.68
CA ALA A 40 4.15 -15.24 7.78
C ALA A 40 3.72 -16.64 7.31
N LEU A 41 2.98 -16.73 6.20
CA LEU A 41 2.52 -18.00 5.64
C LEU A 41 3.71 -18.91 5.23
N LEU A 42 4.76 -18.34 4.64
CA LEU A 42 6.00 -19.08 4.33
C LEU A 42 6.63 -19.68 5.60
N ARG A 43 6.75 -18.88 6.69
CA ARG A 43 7.29 -19.38 7.96
C ARG A 43 6.45 -20.50 8.56
N HIS A 44 5.15 -20.53 8.30
CA HIS A 44 4.24 -21.59 8.73
C HIS A 44 4.23 -22.81 7.78
N GLY A 45 5.08 -22.84 6.75
CA GLY A 45 5.17 -23.97 5.83
C GLY A 45 3.99 -24.09 4.85
N VAL A 46 3.20 -23.02 4.68
CA VAL A 46 2.10 -22.99 3.71
C VAL A 46 2.66 -23.10 2.30
N SER A 47 1.99 -23.87 1.44
CA SER A 47 2.46 -24.08 0.06
C SER A 47 2.46 -22.79 -0.73
N LEU A 48 3.41 -22.68 -1.66
CA LEU A 48 3.63 -21.47 -2.45
C LEU A 48 2.39 -21.09 -3.27
N ASP A 49 1.69 -22.07 -3.84
CA ASP A 49 0.49 -21.85 -4.65
C ASP A 49 -0.67 -21.27 -3.81
N ILE A 50 -0.82 -21.71 -2.55
CA ILE A 50 -1.81 -21.13 -1.62
C ILE A 50 -1.43 -19.68 -1.29
N ILE A 51 -0.15 -19.39 -1.06
CA ILE A 51 0.32 -18.03 -0.75
C ILE A 51 0.10 -17.09 -1.94
N VAL A 52 0.41 -17.53 -3.16
CA VAL A 52 0.12 -16.77 -4.40
C VAL A 52 -1.37 -16.44 -4.49
N SER A 53 -2.24 -17.44 -4.36
CA SER A 53 -3.69 -17.25 -4.46
C SER A 53 -4.25 -16.34 -3.36
N SER A 54 -3.69 -16.40 -2.14
CA SER A 54 -4.21 -15.68 -0.97
C SER A 54 -3.71 -14.24 -0.89
N THR A 55 -2.48 -13.97 -1.34
CA THR A 55 -1.86 -12.63 -1.24
C THR A 55 -1.94 -11.85 -2.54
N GLY A 56 -2.18 -12.53 -3.66
CA GLY A 56 -2.13 -11.96 -5.01
C GLY A 56 -0.73 -11.52 -5.43
N LEU A 57 0.32 -11.97 -4.75
CA LEU A 57 1.71 -11.72 -5.14
C LEU A 57 2.16 -12.77 -6.15
N SER A 58 3.08 -12.38 -7.04
CA SER A 58 3.70 -13.32 -7.98
C SER A 58 4.58 -14.32 -7.24
N ARG A 59 4.77 -15.49 -7.87
CA ARG A 59 5.65 -16.56 -7.37
C ARG A 59 7.05 -16.03 -7.06
N ASP A 60 7.65 -15.33 -8.02
CA ASP A 60 9.00 -14.74 -7.89
C ASP A 60 9.10 -13.79 -6.69
N LYS A 61 8.06 -12.97 -6.46
CA LYS A 61 8.04 -12.02 -5.36
C LYS A 61 7.94 -12.73 -4.01
N ILE A 62 7.29 -13.88 -3.93
CA ILE A 62 7.21 -14.69 -2.72
C ILE A 62 8.51 -15.49 -2.52
N GLU A 63 9.11 -16.02 -3.59
CA GLU A 63 10.39 -16.73 -3.52
C GLU A 63 11.53 -15.81 -3.04
N ALA A 64 11.53 -14.55 -3.46
CA ALA A 64 12.46 -13.52 -2.97
C ALA A 64 12.33 -13.25 -1.45
N LEU A 65 11.22 -13.64 -0.80
CA LEU A 65 11.03 -13.48 0.66
C LEU A 65 11.64 -14.62 1.49
N LYS A 66 12.10 -15.70 0.84
CA LYS A 66 12.74 -16.86 1.51
C LYS A 66 14.20 -16.60 1.88
N HIS A 67 14.80 -15.54 1.35
CA HIS A 67 16.14 -15.05 1.66
C HIS A 67 16.07 -13.99 2.77
#